data_AF-A0A4P9ZCM7-F1
#
_entry.id   AF-A0A4P9ZCM7-F1
#
_cell.length_a   1.000
_cell.length_b   1.000
_cell.length_c   1.000
_cell.angle_alpha   90.00
_cell.angle_beta   90.00
_cell.angle_gamma   90.00
#
_symmetry.space_group_name_H-M   'P 1'
#
loop_
_entity.id
_entity.type
_entity.pdbx_description
1 polymer ?
#
loop_
_entity_poly.entity_id
_entity_poly.type
_entity_poly.pdbx_seq_one_letter_code
_entity_poly.pdbx_strand_id
1 'polypeptide(L)'
;MSPDRAIIRSMYRDIVRGIVRLKCHNPTIDMKPDLPRNLQTELEKAQTDPCEYKKYLLSELQFLAKEEFLKQNKNNLMNLYRKLSRGEKLVDTLKSIRNLPSLSWNGLISLLVDHRMLHLYQSVWRQKFAENREEINQGILKDMPRELARKKSSALQRLKTHKVTTPFGTLSSGDRTKVYRKRVIESRSNTARIIKLHLKTLQLLGHIPNPFKLPYVPLPASFLPLDQPRQRYLIPGSAKTSVLKKAYDYQIIKTIMEPEVEYRLNEKHFLGNIEHIVNNRGPARIKIAVTQAGVMPASYLRQPQKHLNFMQMVAMDIKRLMRCARKKFIWNLSSQKSNVVSEPKYGEGYGVIGSRGHSYDEIMYPREYYQQLAVDEAIWEHVVFCQTTNEKPTVSNSQNALDRALDSWISPLNVASAAVDQEMDLFFNKYKAITKQLRVEREIVQNKTNAYHKVVVANYLKLIKALEEKHVFIHSDLYNNDQTPQTRYDAELIVQDKILPKLRVGVAEREKPGKSLGDYLVAAGFKGFKMGQTFKKRLDITKH
;
A
#
# COMPACT_ATOMS: atom_id res chain seq x y z
N MET A 1 17.87 -29.70 -25.15
CA MET A 1 18.40 -28.31 -25.05
C MET A 1 17.43 -27.40 -25.80
N SER A 2 17.03 -26.25 -25.25
CA SER A 2 16.12 -25.36 -25.99
C SER A 2 16.78 -24.85 -27.29
N PRO A 3 16.07 -24.86 -28.43
CA PRO A 3 16.64 -24.48 -29.74
C PRO A 3 17.29 -23.09 -29.73
N ASP A 4 16.76 -22.16 -28.94
CA ASP A 4 17.28 -20.80 -28.77
C ASP A 4 18.71 -20.74 -28.25
N ARG A 5 19.12 -21.67 -27.38
CA ARG A 5 20.48 -21.68 -26.80
C ARG A 5 21.53 -22.12 -27.81
N ALA A 6 21.17 -22.96 -28.78
CA ALA A 6 22.09 -23.41 -29.82
C ALA A 6 22.40 -22.26 -30.80
N ILE A 7 21.36 -21.52 -31.21
CA ILE A 7 21.47 -20.38 -32.13
C ILE A 7 22.31 -19.23 -31.51
N ILE A 8 22.09 -18.92 -30.24
CA ILE A 8 22.88 -17.88 -29.54
C ILE A 8 24.36 -18.30 -29.46
N ARG A 9 24.64 -19.59 -29.19
CA ARG A 9 26.02 -20.09 -29.13
C ARG A 9 26.70 -20.12 -30.49
N SER A 10 26.00 -20.48 -31.57
CA SER A 10 26.58 -20.44 -32.92
C SER A 10 26.90 -19.01 -33.33
N MET A 11 25.98 -18.06 -33.12
CA MET A 11 26.19 -16.64 -33.40
C MET A 11 27.40 -16.07 -32.66
N TYR A 12 27.54 -16.37 -31.35
CA TYR A 12 28.72 -15.94 -30.58
C TYR A 12 30.02 -16.48 -31.18
N ARG A 13 30.06 -17.78 -31.53
CA ARG A 13 31.24 -18.42 -32.13
C ARG A 13 31.58 -17.78 -33.47
N ASP A 14 30.59 -17.48 -34.29
CA ASP A 14 30.78 -16.89 -35.61
C ASP A 14 31.32 -15.47 -35.52
N ILE A 15 30.82 -14.67 -34.57
CA ILE A 15 31.35 -13.33 -34.28
C ILE A 15 32.82 -13.41 -33.83
N VAL A 16 33.13 -14.25 -32.83
CA VAL A 16 34.50 -14.39 -32.30
C VAL A 16 35.46 -14.88 -33.38
N ARG A 17 35.07 -15.88 -34.17
CA ARG A 17 35.88 -16.39 -35.29
C ARG A 17 36.06 -15.33 -36.38
N GLY A 18 35.03 -14.55 -36.68
CA GLY A 18 35.08 -13.43 -37.61
C GLY A 18 36.11 -12.38 -37.18
N ILE A 19 36.05 -11.94 -35.91
CA ILE A 19 37.00 -10.97 -35.33
C ILE A 19 38.45 -11.48 -35.39
N VAL A 20 38.69 -12.76 -35.05
CA VAL A 20 40.05 -13.34 -35.10
C VAL A 20 40.60 -13.35 -36.54
N ARG A 21 39.76 -13.65 -37.53
CA ARG A 21 40.16 -13.70 -38.94
C ARG A 21 40.44 -12.32 -39.53
N LEU A 22 39.77 -11.27 -39.05
CA LEU A 22 40.06 -9.89 -39.45
C LEU A 22 41.45 -9.39 -39.02
N LYS A 23 42.13 -10.08 -38.10
CA LYS A 23 43.51 -9.74 -37.71
C LYS A 23 44.48 -9.77 -38.91
N CYS A 24 44.19 -10.55 -39.94
CA CYS A 24 45.05 -10.69 -41.12
C CYS A 24 44.71 -9.71 -42.27
N HIS A 25 43.67 -8.88 -42.13
CA HIS A 25 43.24 -7.94 -43.18
C HIS A 25 43.48 -6.49 -42.78
N ASN A 26 44.00 -5.67 -43.68
CA ASN A 26 44.13 -4.23 -43.43
C ASN A 26 42.80 -3.52 -43.70
N PRO A 27 42.42 -2.53 -42.87
CA PRO A 27 41.17 -1.82 -43.06
C PRO A 27 41.25 -0.89 -44.28
N THR A 28 40.33 -1.10 -45.23
CA THR A 28 40.06 -0.15 -46.31
C THR A 28 38.96 0.81 -45.83
N ILE A 29 39.19 2.12 -45.90
CA ILE A 29 38.28 3.14 -45.35
C ILE A 29 37.94 4.14 -46.45
N ASP A 30 36.65 4.28 -46.74
CA ASP A 30 36.16 5.19 -47.78
C ASP A 30 35.49 6.40 -47.16
N MET A 31 35.94 7.61 -47.45
CA MET A 31 35.23 8.82 -47.03
C MET A 31 34.08 9.11 -47.99
N LYS A 32 32.85 9.15 -47.47
CA LYS A 32 31.68 9.66 -48.20
C LYS A 32 31.21 10.97 -47.55
N PRO A 33 30.90 12.01 -48.35
CA PRO A 33 30.54 13.34 -47.82
C PRO A 33 29.25 13.34 -47.00
N ASP A 34 28.31 12.41 -47.26
CA ASP A 34 26.96 12.42 -46.67
C ASP A 34 26.80 11.59 -45.37
N LEU A 35 27.87 11.38 -44.62
CA LEU A 35 27.84 10.53 -43.40
C LEU A 35 27.46 11.31 -42.14
N PRO A 36 26.84 10.67 -41.12
CA PRO A 36 26.56 11.31 -39.83
C PRO A 36 27.84 11.84 -39.16
N ARG A 37 27.78 13.01 -38.51
CA ARG A 37 28.95 13.67 -37.89
C ARG A 37 29.74 12.76 -36.93
N ASN A 38 29.05 11.92 -36.14
CA ASN A 38 29.70 10.96 -35.23
C ASN A 38 30.42 9.81 -35.95
N LEU A 39 29.97 9.47 -37.15
CA LEU A 39 30.59 8.45 -37.99
C LEU A 39 31.77 9.07 -38.77
N GLN A 40 31.63 10.31 -39.26
CA GLN A 40 32.72 11.04 -39.91
C GLN A 40 33.94 11.17 -39.00
N THR A 41 33.75 11.61 -37.75
CA THR A 41 34.87 11.76 -36.80
C THR A 41 35.55 10.43 -36.46
N GLU A 42 34.81 9.31 -36.44
CA GLU A 42 35.41 7.99 -36.22
C GLU A 42 36.13 7.45 -37.46
N LEU A 43 35.64 7.76 -38.66
CA LEU A 43 36.32 7.42 -39.91
C LEU A 43 37.59 8.24 -40.11
N GLU A 44 37.59 9.52 -39.71
CA GLU A 44 38.79 10.38 -39.71
C GLU A 44 39.88 9.77 -38.81
N LYS A 45 39.53 9.33 -37.59
CA LYS A 45 40.46 8.62 -36.70
C LYS A 45 41.02 7.35 -37.31
N ALA A 46 40.16 6.59 -37.99
CA ALA A 46 40.55 5.34 -38.63
C ALA A 46 41.49 5.58 -39.82
N GLN A 47 41.38 6.71 -40.52
CA GLN A 47 42.29 7.08 -41.62
C GLN A 47 43.65 7.55 -41.13
N THR A 48 43.73 8.22 -39.97
CA THR A 48 45.00 8.74 -39.43
C THR A 48 46.01 7.63 -39.11
N ASP A 49 45.57 6.55 -38.44
CA ASP A 49 46.37 5.33 -38.26
C ASP A 49 45.47 4.08 -38.37
N PRO A 50 45.35 3.50 -39.58
CA PRO A 50 44.48 2.35 -39.80
C PRO A 50 44.94 1.09 -39.06
N CYS A 51 46.25 0.93 -38.86
CA CYS A 51 46.84 -0.26 -38.24
C CYS A 51 46.60 -0.25 -36.72
N GLU A 52 46.77 0.89 -36.08
CA GLU A 52 46.51 1.06 -34.65
C GLU A 52 45.01 1.05 -34.36
N TYR A 53 44.21 1.77 -35.16
CA TYR A 53 42.74 1.80 -35.02
C TYR A 53 42.15 0.39 -35.12
N LYS A 54 42.63 -0.45 -36.04
CA LYS A 54 42.22 -1.85 -36.16
C LYS A 54 42.43 -2.63 -34.86
N LYS A 55 43.57 -2.46 -34.17
CA LYS A 55 43.84 -3.17 -32.90
C LYS A 55 42.80 -2.79 -31.85
N TYR A 56 42.52 -1.49 -31.72
CA TYR A 56 41.49 -0.99 -30.81
C TYR A 56 40.10 -1.50 -31.16
N LEU A 57 39.68 -1.38 -32.43
CA LEU A 57 38.37 -1.81 -32.91
C LEU A 57 38.13 -3.30 -32.64
N LEU A 58 39.11 -4.16 -32.93
CA LEU A 58 38.97 -5.60 -32.71
C LEU A 58 38.90 -5.95 -31.21
N SER A 59 39.70 -5.26 -30.37
CA SER A 59 39.65 -5.46 -28.93
C SER A 59 38.31 -5.02 -28.32
N GLU A 60 37.75 -3.90 -28.78
CA GLU A 60 36.46 -3.39 -28.35
C GLU A 60 35.32 -4.31 -28.80
N LEU A 61 35.32 -4.75 -30.06
CA LEU A 61 34.33 -5.71 -30.56
C LEU A 61 34.35 -7.01 -29.77
N GLN A 62 35.54 -7.52 -29.42
CA GLN A 62 35.69 -8.72 -28.60
C GLN A 62 35.14 -8.51 -27.18
N PHE A 63 35.44 -7.35 -26.57
CA PHE A 63 34.92 -6.99 -25.26
C PHE A 63 33.38 -6.87 -25.26
N LEU A 64 32.83 -6.11 -26.21
CA LEU A 64 31.39 -5.88 -26.36
C LEU A 64 30.63 -7.19 -26.65
N ALA A 65 31.18 -8.05 -27.50
CA ALA A 65 30.61 -9.38 -27.75
C ALA A 65 30.59 -10.23 -26.47
N LYS A 66 31.63 -10.18 -25.64
CA LYS A 66 31.62 -10.90 -24.36
C LYS A 66 30.56 -10.33 -23.40
N GLU A 67 30.48 -9.01 -23.31
CA GLU A 67 29.57 -8.33 -22.38
C GLU A 67 28.09 -8.54 -22.75
N GLU A 68 27.71 -8.41 -24.02
CA GLU A 68 26.32 -8.58 -24.47
C GLU A 68 25.79 -10.00 -24.29
N PHE A 69 26.64 -11.02 -24.47
CA PHE A 69 26.24 -12.42 -24.29
C PHE A 69 26.25 -12.87 -22.82
N LEU A 70 26.92 -12.13 -21.92
CA LEU A 70 26.83 -12.34 -20.47
C LEU A 70 25.57 -11.71 -19.85
N LYS A 71 25.00 -10.66 -20.47
CA LYS A 71 23.77 -10.01 -19.99
C LYS A 71 22.61 -11.00 -20.02
N GLN A 72 22.03 -11.28 -18.85
CA GLN A 72 20.82 -12.10 -18.75
C GLN A 72 19.64 -11.38 -19.44
N ASN A 73 19.16 -11.94 -20.54
CA ASN A 73 17.96 -11.44 -21.21
C ASN A 73 16.73 -11.79 -20.34
N LYS A 74 16.18 -10.79 -19.65
CA LYS A 74 14.88 -10.91 -18.97
C LYS A 74 13.79 -11.09 -20.02
N ASN A 75 12.77 -11.91 -19.71
CA ASN A 75 11.64 -12.43 -20.52
C ASN A 75 10.92 -11.46 -21.49
N ASN A 76 11.62 -10.77 -22.39
CA ASN A 76 11.05 -9.93 -23.43
C ASN A 76 11.54 -10.40 -24.80
N LEU A 77 10.68 -11.16 -25.49
CA LEU A 77 10.91 -11.75 -26.81
C LEU A 77 11.31 -10.71 -27.86
N MET A 78 10.70 -9.52 -27.85
CA MET A 78 11.00 -8.47 -28.83
C MET A 78 12.41 -7.89 -28.67
N ASN A 79 12.90 -7.78 -27.42
CA ASN A 79 14.26 -7.34 -27.18
C ASN A 79 15.28 -8.41 -27.60
N LEU A 80 14.96 -9.68 -27.39
CA LEU A 80 15.78 -10.79 -27.85
C LEU A 80 15.89 -10.80 -29.38
N TYR A 81 14.77 -10.66 -30.08
CA TYR A 81 14.74 -10.60 -31.55
C TYR A 81 15.57 -9.44 -32.11
N ARG A 82 15.42 -8.22 -31.57
CA ARG A 82 16.23 -7.06 -31.97
C ARG A 82 17.73 -7.28 -31.77
N LYS A 83 18.12 -7.95 -30.67
CA LYS A 83 19.53 -8.29 -30.39
C LYS A 83 20.05 -9.34 -31.37
N LEU A 84 19.26 -10.37 -31.69
CA LEU A 84 19.61 -11.39 -32.67
C LEU A 84 19.79 -10.80 -34.07
N SER A 85 18.86 -9.96 -34.53
CA SER A 85 18.96 -9.29 -35.84
C SER A 85 20.20 -8.39 -35.95
N ARG A 86 20.58 -7.69 -34.87
CA ARG A 86 21.84 -6.92 -34.85
C ARG A 86 23.08 -7.82 -34.89
N GLY A 87 23.04 -8.94 -34.18
CA GLY A 87 24.10 -9.94 -34.19
C GLY A 87 24.27 -10.58 -35.57
N GLU A 88 23.18 -10.86 -36.26
CA GLU A 88 23.17 -11.37 -37.64
C GLU A 88 23.80 -10.35 -38.61
N LYS A 89 23.40 -9.08 -38.56
CA LYS A 89 24.04 -8.01 -39.34
C LYS A 89 25.54 -7.89 -39.08
N LEU A 90 25.99 -8.08 -37.83
CA LEU A 90 27.40 -8.10 -37.50
C LEU A 90 28.11 -9.33 -38.10
N VAL A 91 27.49 -10.51 -38.03
CA VAL A 91 28.05 -11.73 -38.64
C VAL A 91 28.17 -11.57 -40.16
N ASP A 92 27.16 -11.00 -40.81
CA ASP A 92 27.16 -10.79 -42.26
C ASP A 92 28.22 -9.78 -42.68
N THR A 93 28.35 -8.66 -41.97
CA THR A 93 29.42 -7.68 -42.25
C THR A 93 30.82 -8.28 -42.05
N LEU A 94 31.04 -9.08 -41.01
CA LEU A 94 32.30 -9.80 -40.79
C LEU A 94 32.58 -10.84 -41.89
N LYS A 95 31.55 -11.53 -42.40
CA LYS A 95 31.70 -12.48 -43.53
C LYS A 95 31.98 -11.77 -44.84
N SER A 96 31.33 -10.65 -45.12
CA SER A 96 31.52 -9.88 -46.35
C SER A 96 32.93 -9.31 -46.44
N ILE A 97 33.46 -8.73 -45.36
CA ILE A 97 34.85 -8.23 -45.30
C ILE A 97 35.85 -9.38 -45.50
N ARG A 98 35.54 -10.57 -44.99
CA ARG A 98 36.39 -11.76 -45.18
C ARG A 98 36.42 -12.21 -46.64
N ASN A 99 35.27 -12.28 -47.29
CA ASN A 99 35.17 -12.82 -48.65
C ASN A 99 35.72 -11.85 -49.70
N LEU A 100 35.67 -10.54 -49.41
CA LEU A 100 36.16 -9.45 -50.27
C LEU A 100 37.11 -8.57 -49.45
N PRO A 101 38.43 -8.85 -49.43
CA PRO A 101 39.39 -8.07 -48.64
C PRO A 101 39.54 -6.61 -49.08
N SER A 102 39.03 -6.24 -50.28
CA SER A 102 38.92 -4.86 -50.75
C SER A 102 37.68 -4.11 -50.23
N LEU A 103 36.79 -4.77 -49.49
CA LEU A 103 35.56 -4.18 -48.98
C LEU A 103 35.85 -3.21 -47.81
N SER A 104 35.24 -2.04 -47.90
CA SER A 104 35.35 -0.99 -46.89
C SER A 104 34.84 -1.41 -45.51
N TRP A 105 35.60 -1.07 -44.46
CA TRP A 105 35.25 -1.34 -43.06
C TRP A 105 34.20 -0.37 -42.50
N ASN A 106 33.74 0.60 -43.31
CA ASN A 106 32.75 1.60 -42.91
C ASN A 106 31.48 0.99 -42.30
N GLY A 107 31.01 -0.14 -42.83
CA GLY A 107 29.83 -0.84 -42.31
C GLY A 107 30.04 -1.46 -40.92
N LEU A 108 31.27 -1.86 -40.60
CA LEU A 108 31.63 -2.36 -39.28
C LEU A 108 31.75 -1.21 -38.26
N ILE A 109 32.39 -0.11 -38.68
CA ILE A 109 32.57 1.09 -37.87
C ILE A 109 31.20 1.72 -37.55
N SER A 110 30.28 1.79 -38.53
CA SER A 110 28.93 2.33 -38.31
C SER A 110 28.12 1.52 -37.30
N LEU A 111 28.17 0.18 -37.38
CA LEU A 111 27.51 -0.69 -36.40
C LEU A 111 28.02 -0.47 -34.97
N LEU A 112 29.31 -0.21 -34.82
CA LEU A 112 29.95 0.06 -33.53
C LEU A 112 29.58 1.45 -32.99
N VAL A 113 29.60 2.48 -33.83
CA VAL A 113 29.16 3.84 -33.47
C VAL A 113 27.69 3.85 -33.05
N ASP A 114 26.82 3.16 -33.78
CA ASP A 114 25.40 3.02 -33.44
C ASP A 114 25.21 2.33 -32.07
N HIS A 115 26.02 1.32 -31.77
CA HIS A 115 25.99 0.65 -30.48
C HIS A 115 26.42 1.58 -29.33
N ARG A 116 27.52 2.32 -29.50
CA ARG A 116 28.01 3.31 -28.53
C ARG A 116 26.93 4.38 -28.25
N MET A 117 26.32 4.93 -29.30
CA MET A 117 25.27 5.95 -29.18
C MET A 117 24.04 5.43 -28.44
N LEU A 118 23.62 4.19 -28.72
CA LEU A 118 22.51 3.57 -28.03
C LEU A 118 22.80 3.30 -26.55
N HIS A 119 24.03 2.90 -26.22
CA HIS A 119 24.42 2.70 -24.83
C HIS A 119 24.45 4.03 -24.05
N LEU A 120 24.99 5.08 -24.66
CA LEU A 120 24.99 6.43 -24.10
C LEU A 120 23.57 6.96 -23.90
N TYR A 121 22.68 6.77 -24.88
CA TYR A 121 21.29 7.15 -24.72
C TYR A 121 20.63 6.42 -23.54
N GLN A 122 20.89 5.12 -23.38
CA GLN A 122 20.35 4.36 -22.25
C GLN A 122 20.89 4.81 -20.89
N SER A 123 22.19 5.14 -20.78
CA SER A 123 22.76 5.63 -19.52
C SER A 123 22.19 6.99 -19.14
N VAL A 124 22.14 7.93 -20.09
CA VAL A 124 21.54 9.26 -19.92
C VAL A 124 20.07 9.13 -19.53
N TRP A 125 19.31 8.26 -20.19
CA TRP A 125 17.91 8.02 -19.86
C TRP A 125 17.74 7.46 -18.44
N ARG A 126 18.58 6.49 -18.02
CA ARG A 126 18.54 5.93 -16.66
C ARG A 126 18.83 6.98 -15.60
N GLN A 127 19.79 7.87 -15.87
CA GLN A 127 20.12 8.98 -14.97
C GLN A 127 18.95 9.96 -14.86
N LYS A 128 18.43 10.44 -15.99
CA LYS A 128 17.25 11.33 -16.02
C LYS A 128 16.03 10.71 -15.34
N PHE A 129 15.83 9.40 -15.52
CA PHE A 129 14.75 8.67 -14.85
C PHE A 129 14.95 8.56 -13.34
N ALA A 130 16.19 8.42 -12.87
CA ALA A 130 16.48 8.37 -11.43
C ALA A 130 16.23 9.74 -10.77
N GLU A 131 16.60 10.82 -11.44
CA GLU A 131 16.37 12.21 -11.00
C GLU A 131 14.86 12.53 -10.96
N ASN A 132 14.12 12.22 -12.03
CA ASN A 132 12.71 12.61 -12.18
C ASN A 132 11.73 11.44 -11.96
N ARG A 133 12.11 10.49 -11.10
CA ARG A 133 11.37 9.22 -10.95
C ARG A 133 9.90 9.43 -10.59
N GLU A 134 9.59 10.40 -9.73
CA GLU A 134 8.21 10.61 -9.27
C GLU A 134 7.34 11.22 -10.36
N GLU A 135 7.85 12.21 -11.10
CA GLU A 135 7.15 12.88 -12.19
C GLU A 135 6.87 11.94 -13.36
N ILE A 136 7.86 11.15 -13.78
CA ILE A 136 7.70 10.20 -14.89
C ILE A 136 6.69 9.11 -14.52
N ASN A 137 6.73 8.60 -13.28
CA ASN A 137 5.74 7.61 -12.83
C ASN A 137 4.33 8.22 -12.73
N GLN A 138 4.21 9.50 -12.37
CA GLN A 138 2.93 10.20 -12.37
C GLN A 138 2.41 10.42 -13.79
N GLY A 139 3.27 10.79 -14.75
CA GLY A 139 2.91 10.90 -16.18
C GLY A 139 2.39 9.57 -16.74
N ILE A 140 3.14 8.49 -16.54
CA ILE A 140 2.72 7.14 -16.96
C ILE A 140 1.38 6.73 -16.33
N LEU A 141 1.12 7.13 -15.07
CA LEU A 141 -0.15 6.86 -14.39
C LEU A 141 -1.31 7.69 -14.94
N LYS A 142 -1.06 8.91 -15.46
CA LYS A 142 -2.06 9.76 -16.10
C LYS A 142 -2.47 9.23 -17.48
N ASP A 143 -1.52 8.68 -18.23
CA ASP A 143 -1.75 8.17 -19.59
C ASP A 143 -2.38 6.76 -19.59
N MET A 144 -2.40 6.07 -18.45
CA MET A 144 -3.02 4.75 -18.33
C MET A 144 -4.54 4.84 -18.08
N PRO A 145 -5.33 3.86 -18.57
CA PRO A 145 -6.74 3.74 -18.23
C PRO A 145 -6.96 3.76 -16.71
N ARG A 146 -7.98 4.51 -16.26
CA ARG A 146 -8.23 4.90 -14.86
C ARG A 146 -8.18 3.72 -13.87
N GLU A 147 -8.66 2.55 -14.28
CA GLU A 147 -8.68 1.35 -13.45
C GLU A 147 -7.30 0.70 -13.27
N LEU A 148 -6.49 0.64 -14.34
CA LEU A 148 -5.12 0.16 -14.30
C LEU A 148 -4.24 1.11 -13.50
N ALA A 149 -4.44 2.41 -13.66
CA ALA A 149 -3.78 3.44 -12.84
C ALA A 149 -4.12 3.26 -11.35
N ARG A 150 -5.38 2.94 -11.01
CA ARG A 150 -5.81 2.69 -9.62
C ARG A 150 -5.22 1.39 -9.05
N LYS A 151 -5.17 0.30 -9.83
CA LYS A 151 -4.51 -0.96 -9.41
C LYS A 151 -3.01 -0.77 -9.20
N LYS A 152 -2.33 -0.05 -10.08
CA LYS A 152 -0.87 0.17 -10.01
C LYS A 152 -0.50 1.14 -8.89
N SER A 153 -1.25 2.24 -8.71
CA SER A 153 -1.05 3.19 -7.61
C SER A 153 -1.32 2.55 -6.25
N SER A 154 -2.36 1.73 -6.12
CA SER A 154 -2.61 0.97 -4.88
C SER A 154 -1.53 -0.10 -4.60
N ALA A 155 -1.01 -0.78 -5.62
CA ALA A 155 0.13 -1.69 -5.47
C ALA A 155 1.40 -0.96 -5.02
N LEU A 156 1.70 0.21 -5.61
CA LEU A 156 2.83 1.06 -5.22
C LEU A 156 2.68 1.63 -3.81
N GLN A 157 1.47 2.07 -3.43
CA GLN A 157 1.19 2.51 -2.06
C GLN A 157 1.31 1.36 -1.05
N ARG A 158 0.83 0.15 -1.39
CA ARG A 158 1.00 -1.04 -0.56
C ARG A 158 2.47 -1.39 -0.34
N LEU A 159 3.33 -1.22 -1.34
CA LEU A 159 4.77 -1.42 -1.18
C LEU A 159 5.41 -0.35 -0.26
N LYS A 160 4.88 0.87 -0.23
CA LYS A 160 5.33 1.93 0.69
C LYS A 160 4.83 1.72 2.12
N THR A 161 3.62 1.20 2.31
CA THR A 161 2.99 1.05 3.64
C THR A 161 3.25 -0.31 4.29
N HIS A 162 3.35 -1.40 3.52
CA HIS A 162 3.80 -2.71 4.01
C HIS A 162 5.31 -2.84 3.87
N LYS A 163 6.07 -2.15 4.74
CA LYS A 163 7.33 -2.76 5.16
C LYS A 163 6.94 -3.98 5.98
N VAL A 164 7.13 -5.18 5.42
CA VAL A 164 7.05 -6.43 6.18
C VAL A 164 8.06 -6.29 7.30
N THR A 165 7.58 -5.92 8.49
CA THR A 165 8.39 -5.81 9.69
C THR A 165 8.69 -7.23 10.13
N THR A 166 9.81 -7.77 9.65
CA THR A 166 10.38 -9.00 10.19
C THR A 166 10.46 -8.85 11.72
N PRO A 167 9.95 -9.82 12.49
CA PRO A 167 9.96 -9.73 13.95
C PRO A 167 11.40 -9.54 14.43
N PHE A 168 11.63 -8.68 15.43
CA PHE A 168 12.97 -8.29 15.87
C PHE A 168 13.87 -9.49 16.22
N GLY A 169 13.29 -10.57 16.74
CA GLY A 169 13.99 -11.83 17.03
C GLY A 169 14.52 -12.59 15.81
N THR A 170 14.07 -12.27 14.60
CA THR A 170 14.55 -12.89 13.35
C THR A 170 15.64 -12.06 12.65
N LEU A 171 15.93 -10.85 13.13
CA LEU A 171 16.97 -9.99 12.57
C LEU A 171 18.37 -10.48 12.95
N SER A 172 19.35 -10.26 12.07
CA SER A 172 20.77 -10.42 12.37
C SER A 172 21.23 -9.47 13.49
N SER A 173 22.27 -9.83 14.24
CA SER A 173 22.80 -9.02 15.35
C SER A 173 23.12 -7.57 14.93
N GLY A 174 23.69 -7.38 13.73
CA GLY A 174 23.99 -6.06 13.16
C GLY A 174 22.74 -5.22 12.86
N ASP A 175 21.64 -5.85 12.44
CA ASP A 175 20.40 -5.13 12.17
C ASP A 175 19.59 -4.88 13.45
N ARG A 176 19.68 -5.79 14.43
CA ARG A 176 19.13 -5.58 15.78
C ARG A 176 19.72 -4.35 16.44
N THR A 177 21.05 -4.17 16.37
CA THR A 177 21.71 -2.98 16.95
C THR A 177 21.30 -1.69 16.24
N LYS A 178 21.14 -1.70 14.90
CA LYS A 178 20.61 -0.55 14.14
C LYS A 178 19.18 -0.19 14.55
N VAL A 179 18.30 -1.18 14.62
CA VAL A 179 16.90 -0.99 15.06
C VAL A 179 16.86 -0.49 16.51
N TYR A 180 17.72 -1.01 17.37
CA TYR A 180 17.86 -0.58 18.75
C TYR A 180 18.27 0.89 18.86
N ARG A 181 19.37 1.29 18.20
CA ARG A 181 19.83 2.69 18.15
C ARG A 181 18.75 3.63 17.67
N LYS A 182 18.05 3.25 16.59
CA LYS A 182 16.93 4.03 16.06
C LYS A 182 15.83 4.23 17.11
N ARG A 183 15.43 3.17 17.81
CA ARG A 183 14.41 3.26 18.86
C ARG A 183 14.85 4.06 20.08
N VAL A 184 16.12 4.00 20.47
CA VAL A 184 16.65 4.85 21.55
C VAL A 184 16.57 6.33 21.16
N ILE A 185 16.90 6.68 19.92
CA ILE A 185 16.76 8.04 19.40
C ILE A 185 15.29 8.47 19.40
N GLU A 186 14.39 7.63 18.89
CA GLU A 186 12.94 7.89 18.89
C GLU A 186 12.40 8.07 20.31
N SER A 187 12.78 7.20 21.24
CA SER A 187 12.40 7.27 22.66
C SER A 187 12.82 8.58 23.30
N ARG A 188 14.11 8.97 23.16
CA ARG A 188 14.62 10.25 23.65
C ARG A 188 13.87 11.44 23.04
N SER A 189 13.55 11.37 21.75
CA SER A 189 12.79 12.42 21.07
C SER A 189 11.35 12.55 21.60
N ASN A 190 10.70 11.43 21.92
CA ASN A 190 9.35 11.39 22.47
C ASN A 190 9.30 11.97 23.88
N THR A 191 10.22 11.55 24.75
CA THR A 191 10.37 12.07 26.12
C THR A 191 10.60 13.58 26.08
N ALA A 192 11.56 14.04 25.27
CA ALA A 192 11.83 15.46 25.12
C ALA A 192 10.60 16.22 24.63
N ARG A 193 9.81 15.67 23.69
CA ARG A 193 8.57 16.32 23.21
C ARG A 193 7.55 16.49 24.32
N ILE A 194 7.33 15.48 25.15
CA ILE A 194 6.34 15.50 26.24
C ILE A 194 6.76 16.51 27.31
N ILE A 195 8.02 16.47 27.75
CA ILE A 195 8.57 17.42 28.73
C ILE A 195 8.47 18.85 28.22
N LYS A 196 8.84 19.10 26.95
CA LYS A 196 8.74 20.43 26.34
C LYS A 196 7.32 20.99 26.37
N LEU A 197 6.34 20.14 26.06
CA LEU A 197 4.94 20.54 26.09
C LEU A 197 4.50 20.86 27.52
N HIS A 198 4.87 20.02 28.49
CA HIS A 198 4.55 20.26 29.89
C HIS A 198 5.20 21.54 30.44
N LEU A 199 6.50 21.74 30.23
CA LEU A 199 7.21 22.97 30.64
C LEU A 199 6.63 24.21 29.97
N LYS A 200 6.22 24.11 28.70
CA LYS A 200 5.53 25.22 28.02
C LYS A 200 4.18 25.52 28.69
N THR A 201 3.43 24.50 29.12
CA THR A 201 2.18 24.71 29.86
C THR A 201 2.43 25.39 31.21
N LEU A 202 3.47 25.00 31.95
CA LEU A 202 3.84 25.65 33.21
C LEU A 202 4.28 27.12 33.00
N GLN A 203 4.98 27.40 31.91
CA GLN A 203 5.33 28.77 31.51
C GLN A 203 4.08 29.60 31.17
N LEU A 204 3.11 29.02 30.46
CA LEU A 204 1.84 29.68 30.12
C LEU A 204 1.01 30.01 31.36
N LEU A 205 1.04 29.13 32.37
CA LEU A 205 0.35 29.33 33.64
C LEU A 205 1.10 30.28 34.59
N GLY A 206 2.33 30.68 34.26
CA GLY A 206 3.15 31.56 35.10
C GLY A 206 3.84 30.87 36.27
N HIS A 207 3.78 29.54 36.38
CA HIS A 207 4.46 28.79 37.44
C HIS A 207 5.99 28.77 37.30
N ILE A 208 6.48 28.87 36.06
CA ILE A 208 7.91 28.92 35.75
C ILE A 208 8.16 30.15 34.87
N PRO A 209 9.24 30.93 35.12
CA PRO A 209 9.60 32.05 34.27
C PRO A 209 9.87 31.63 32.82
N ASN A 210 9.76 32.56 31.87
CA ASN A 210 10.20 32.29 30.51
C ASN A 210 11.74 32.15 30.49
N PRO A 211 12.33 31.09 29.92
CA PRO A 211 13.78 30.89 29.80
C PRO A 211 14.55 32.12 29.32
N PHE A 212 14.01 32.86 28.35
CA PHE A 212 14.67 34.04 27.80
C PHE A 212 14.60 35.28 28.70
N LYS A 213 13.86 35.22 29.81
CA LYS A 213 13.88 36.24 30.86
C LYS A 213 14.97 35.95 31.91
N LEU A 214 15.64 34.81 31.83
CA LEU A 214 16.70 34.44 32.76
C LEU A 214 18.04 35.04 32.28
N PRO A 215 18.85 35.62 33.18
CA PRO A 215 20.02 36.42 32.81
C PRO A 215 21.13 35.63 32.10
N TYR A 216 21.18 34.31 32.30
CA TYR A 216 22.22 33.41 31.77
C TYR A 216 21.83 32.71 30.45
N VAL A 217 20.65 32.98 29.90
CA VAL A 217 20.20 32.40 28.64
C VAL A 217 20.49 33.39 27.50
N PRO A 218 21.42 33.09 26.58
CA PRO A 218 21.73 34.01 25.50
C PRO A 218 20.49 34.20 24.61
N LEU A 219 20.11 35.47 24.38
CA LEU A 219 19.08 35.79 23.42
C LEU A 219 19.57 35.37 22.02
N PRO A 220 18.78 34.59 21.27
CA PRO A 220 19.11 34.31 19.87
C PRO A 220 19.19 35.63 19.09
N ALA A 221 20.12 35.74 18.14
CA ALA A 221 20.33 36.96 17.34
C ALA A 221 19.05 37.49 16.65
N SER A 222 18.04 36.64 16.44
CA SER A 222 16.70 37.00 15.94
C SER A 222 15.83 37.78 16.93
N PHE A 223 16.31 38.11 18.13
CA PHE A 223 15.59 38.82 19.19
C PHE A 223 16.21 40.17 19.57
N LEU A 224 17.23 40.65 18.83
CA LEU A 224 17.66 42.04 18.91
C LEU A 224 16.56 42.90 18.27
N PRO A 225 15.82 43.73 19.04
CA PRO A 225 14.66 44.45 18.51
C PRO A 225 15.10 45.82 18.01
N LEU A 226 15.05 46.04 16.69
CA LEU A 226 14.71 47.36 16.15
C LEU A 226 13.17 47.38 16.10
N ASP A 227 12.58 48.06 17.09
CA ASP A 227 11.16 48.42 17.20
C ASP A 227 10.10 47.31 17.13
N GLN A 228 9.55 46.90 18.30
CA GLN A 228 8.10 46.66 18.54
C GLN A 228 7.76 46.13 19.96
N PRO A 229 6.49 46.21 20.42
CA PRO A 229 6.14 46.43 21.84
C PRO A 229 5.95 45.17 22.71
N ARG A 230 6.22 45.39 24.02
CA ARG A 230 5.75 44.75 25.27
C ARG A 230 5.97 43.23 25.52
N GLN A 231 6.67 42.97 26.63
CA GLN A 231 7.15 41.73 27.29
C GLN A 231 6.11 40.63 27.65
N ARG A 232 4.91 40.62 27.06
CA ARG A 232 3.84 39.63 27.37
C ARG A 232 3.69 38.51 26.35
N TYR A 233 4.37 38.55 25.20
CA TYR A 233 4.26 37.49 24.20
C TYR A 233 5.30 36.39 24.44
N LEU A 234 4.81 35.15 24.59
CA LEU A 234 5.66 33.96 24.60
C LEU A 234 6.45 33.89 23.30
N ILE A 235 7.76 33.96 23.45
CA ILE A 235 8.68 33.88 22.33
C ILE A 235 8.64 32.44 21.75
N PRO A 236 8.38 32.27 20.44
CA PRO A 236 8.47 30.97 19.79
C PRO A 236 9.88 30.40 19.97
N GLY A 237 9.98 29.22 20.59
CA GLY A 237 11.25 28.53 20.85
C GLY A 237 11.74 28.53 22.29
N SER A 238 10.99 29.10 23.25
CA SER A 238 11.32 29.03 24.69
C SER A 238 11.48 27.59 25.21
N ALA A 239 10.73 26.65 24.63
CA ALA A 239 10.80 25.22 24.97
C ALA A 239 11.80 24.42 24.10
N LYS A 240 12.77 25.06 23.42
CA LYS A 240 13.84 24.31 22.71
C LYS A 240 14.72 23.60 23.75
N THR A 241 15.15 22.36 23.45
CA THR A 241 15.96 21.54 24.37
C THR A 241 17.30 22.20 24.73
N SER A 242 17.94 22.87 23.77
CA SER A 242 19.18 23.62 23.99
C SER A 242 18.98 24.81 24.93
N VAL A 243 17.84 25.48 24.84
CA VAL A 243 17.47 26.61 25.70
C VAL A 243 17.15 26.12 27.10
N LEU A 244 16.33 25.07 27.23
CA LEU A 244 15.97 24.48 28.51
C LEU A 244 17.19 23.96 29.29
N LYS A 245 18.18 23.36 28.62
CA LYS A 245 19.43 22.91 29.24
C LYS A 245 20.28 24.03 29.82
N LYS A 246 20.17 25.24 29.27
CA LYS A 246 20.89 26.43 29.76
C LYS A 246 20.08 27.17 30.81
N ALA A 247 18.75 27.15 30.68
CA ALA A 247 17.81 27.87 31.51
C ALA A 247 17.50 27.18 32.84
N TYR A 248 17.51 25.85 32.85
CA TYR A 248 17.11 25.05 34.00
C TYR A 248 18.14 23.97 34.25
N ASP A 249 18.24 23.57 35.52
CA ASP A 249 19.01 22.40 35.88
C ASP A 249 18.37 21.15 35.26
N TYR A 250 19.11 20.53 34.36
CA TYR A 250 18.67 19.33 33.67
C TYR A 250 18.55 18.14 34.62
N GLN A 251 19.31 18.13 35.74
CA GLN A 251 19.16 17.10 36.77
C GLN A 251 17.78 17.19 37.41
N ILE A 252 17.32 18.38 37.82
CA ILE A 252 15.98 18.60 38.36
C ILE A 252 14.89 18.17 37.36
N ILE A 253 15.04 18.51 36.08
CA ILE A 253 14.08 18.08 35.05
C ILE A 253 13.99 16.55 34.99
N LYS A 254 15.13 15.85 35.05
CA LYS A 254 15.19 14.40 34.95
C LYS A 254 14.74 13.70 36.25
N THR A 255 15.07 14.26 37.41
CA THR A 255 14.78 13.64 38.71
C THR A 255 13.36 13.92 39.18
N ILE A 256 12.85 15.15 39.01
CA ILE A 256 11.56 15.61 39.55
C ILE A 256 10.51 15.72 38.43
N MET A 257 10.76 16.50 37.38
CA MET A 257 9.72 16.80 36.37
C MET A 257 9.32 15.57 35.54
N GLU A 258 10.27 14.72 35.17
CA GLU A 258 9.97 13.50 34.40
C GLU A 258 8.99 12.56 35.14
N PRO A 259 9.23 12.17 36.42
CA PRO A 259 8.26 11.39 37.19
C PRO A 259 6.92 12.08 37.38
N GLU A 260 6.93 13.38 37.65
CA GLU A 260 5.69 14.12 37.84
C GLU A 260 4.78 14.02 36.62
N VAL A 261 5.36 14.22 35.43
CA VAL A 261 4.63 14.09 34.17
C VAL A 261 4.20 12.65 33.92
N GLU A 262 5.06 11.67 34.23
CA GLU A 262 4.71 10.26 34.10
C GLU A 262 3.53 9.88 35.01
N TYR A 263 3.56 10.30 36.27
CA TYR A 263 2.51 10.08 37.26
C TYR A 263 1.20 10.71 36.81
N ARG A 264 1.19 12.00 36.48
CA ARG A 264 -0.04 12.71 36.07
C ARG A 264 -0.66 12.14 34.80
N LEU A 265 0.17 11.71 33.84
CA LEU A 265 -0.34 11.03 32.64
C LEU A 265 -0.98 9.68 32.98
N ASN A 266 -0.38 8.92 33.89
CA ASN A 266 -0.92 7.64 34.35
C ASN A 266 -2.21 7.79 35.14
N GLU A 267 -2.23 8.70 36.11
CA GLU A 267 -3.38 9.04 36.92
C GLU A 267 -4.58 9.42 36.04
N LYS A 268 -4.40 10.41 35.16
CA LYS A 268 -5.53 10.93 34.37
C LYS A 268 -5.97 10.03 33.21
N HIS A 269 -5.01 9.50 32.43
CA HIS A 269 -5.34 8.80 31.19
C HIS A 269 -5.46 7.29 31.32
N PHE A 270 -4.94 6.68 32.38
CA PHE A 270 -4.97 5.24 32.54
C PHE A 270 -5.78 4.87 33.78
N LEU A 271 -5.39 5.32 34.97
CA LEU A 271 -6.09 5.05 36.21
C LEU A 271 -7.52 5.60 36.19
N GLY A 272 -7.72 6.89 35.86
CA GLY A 272 -9.05 7.50 35.78
C GLY A 272 -9.95 6.87 34.71
N ASN A 273 -9.37 6.33 33.63
CA ASN A 273 -10.14 5.55 32.64
C ASN A 273 -10.58 4.19 33.21
N ILE A 274 -9.74 3.53 33.99
CA ILE A 274 -10.08 2.24 34.64
C ILE A 274 -11.15 2.48 35.71
N GLU A 275 -10.96 3.51 36.54
CA GLU A 275 -11.92 3.92 37.55
C GLU A 275 -13.30 4.22 36.93
N HIS A 276 -13.34 5.02 35.87
CA HIS A 276 -14.58 5.29 35.15
C HIS A 276 -15.21 4.01 34.57
N ILE A 277 -14.42 3.05 34.10
CA ILE A 277 -14.95 1.78 33.58
C ILE A 277 -15.59 0.97 34.70
N VAL A 278 -14.92 0.85 35.85
CA VAL A 278 -15.36 0.04 36.98
C VAL A 278 -16.55 0.68 37.70
N ASN A 279 -16.47 1.97 38.03
CA ASN A 279 -17.44 2.67 38.87
C ASN A 279 -18.65 3.18 38.07
N ASN A 280 -18.44 3.80 36.91
CA ASN A 280 -19.51 4.52 36.19
C ASN A 280 -20.11 3.73 35.02
N ARG A 281 -19.28 2.98 34.27
CA ARG A 281 -19.71 2.37 33.01
C ARG A 281 -20.22 0.94 33.16
N GLY A 282 -19.55 0.13 33.99
CA GLY A 282 -19.79 -1.29 34.11
C GLY A 282 -19.43 -2.09 32.85
N PRO A 283 -19.88 -3.37 32.76
CA PRO A 283 -19.60 -4.22 31.60
C PRO A 283 -20.22 -3.65 30.32
N ALA A 284 -19.50 -3.78 29.21
CA ALA A 284 -20.00 -3.32 27.92
C ALA A 284 -21.28 -4.08 27.53
N ARG A 285 -22.37 -3.33 27.31
CA ARG A 285 -23.64 -3.89 26.85
C ARG A 285 -23.60 -4.15 25.35
N ILE A 286 -23.78 -5.41 24.96
CA ILE A 286 -23.83 -5.80 23.54
C ILE A 286 -25.27 -5.63 23.06
N LYS A 287 -25.41 -4.89 21.96
CA LYS A 287 -26.70 -4.61 21.32
C LYS A 287 -26.68 -5.16 19.90
N ILE A 288 -27.81 -5.66 19.44
CA ILE A 288 -28.03 -5.93 18.01
C ILE A 288 -28.38 -4.59 17.39
N ALA A 289 -27.57 -4.16 16.42
CA ALA A 289 -27.81 -2.95 15.65
C ALA A 289 -28.28 -3.35 14.25
N VAL A 290 -29.02 -2.45 13.60
CA VAL A 290 -29.53 -2.65 12.25
C VAL A 290 -28.94 -1.57 11.36
N THR A 291 -28.41 -1.97 10.20
CA THR A 291 -27.99 -1.02 9.15
C THR A 291 -29.04 -0.93 8.06
N GLN A 292 -29.32 0.29 7.60
CA GLN A 292 -30.21 0.58 6.46
C GLN A 292 -29.44 0.96 5.19
N ALA A 293 -28.16 0.59 5.11
CA ALA A 293 -27.26 1.01 4.02
C ALA A 293 -27.51 0.30 2.67
N GLY A 294 -28.57 -0.51 2.55
CA GLY A 294 -28.92 -1.24 1.34
C GLY A 294 -30.43 -1.45 1.21
N VAL A 295 -30.84 -2.22 0.21
CA VAL A 295 -32.26 -2.52 -0.09
C VAL A 295 -33.00 -3.18 1.08
N MET A 296 -32.27 -3.84 1.98
CA MET A 296 -32.84 -4.48 3.16
C MET A 296 -32.12 -4.07 4.45
N PRO A 297 -32.82 -4.07 5.60
CA PRO A 297 -32.17 -3.91 6.89
C PRO A 297 -31.29 -5.11 7.22
N ALA A 298 -29.99 -4.90 7.39
CA ALA A 298 -29.05 -5.93 7.82
C ALA A 298 -28.73 -5.78 9.31
N SER A 299 -29.18 -6.77 10.10
CA SER A 299 -28.91 -6.88 11.53
C SER A 299 -27.51 -7.41 11.79
N TYR A 300 -26.80 -6.83 12.76
CA TYR A 300 -25.47 -7.26 13.18
C TYR A 300 -25.23 -7.02 14.66
N LEU A 301 -24.26 -7.72 15.22
CA LEU A 301 -23.87 -7.57 16.62
C LEU A 301 -22.92 -6.38 16.79
N ARG A 302 -23.33 -5.35 17.53
CA ARG A 302 -22.46 -4.23 17.88
C ARG A 302 -21.63 -4.59 19.12
N GLN A 303 -20.39 -4.99 18.87
CA GLN A 303 -19.43 -5.28 19.93
C GLN A 303 -18.59 -4.03 20.29
N PRO A 304 -18.08 -3.94 21.53
CA PRO A 304 -17.21 -2.85 21.96
C PRO A 304 -15.84 -2.87 21.25
N GLN A 305 -15.38 -4.04 20.82
CA GLN A 305 -14.20 -4.18 19.97
C GLN A 305 -14.62 -4.14 18.49
N LYS A 306 -13.83 -3.46 17.65
CA LYS A 306 -14.10 -3.35 16.21
C LYS A 306 -13.91 -4.71 15.55
N HIS A 307 -14.99 -5.46 15.33
CA HIS A 307 -14.95 -6.71 14.56
C HIS A 307 -14.96 -6.41 13.05
N LEU A 308 -13.83 -5.88 12.54
CA LEU A 308 -13.69 -5.40 11.16
C LEU A 308 -14.12 -6.46 10.13
N ASN A 309 -13.79 -7.73 10.38
CA ASN A 309 -14.11 -8.83 9.47
C ASN A 309 -15.62 -9.06 9.31
N PHE A 310 -16.40 -8.95 10.39
CA PHE A 310 -17.85 -9.17 10.32
C PHE A 310 -18.55 -8.02 9.62
N MET A 311 -18.16 -6.79 9.97
CA MET A 311 -18.61 -5.58 9.28
C MET A 311 -18.27 -5.62 7.79
N GLN A 312 -17.09 -6.11 7.43
CA GLN A 312 -16.68 -6.28 6.04
C GLN A 312 -17.55 -7.32 5.33
N MET A 313 -17.88 -8.45 5.96
CA MET A 313 -18.80 -9.43 5.39
C MET A 313 -20.18 -8.81 5.13
N VAL A 314 -20.75 -8.11 6.11
CA VAL A 314 -22.05 -7.42 5.96
C VAL A 314 -21.98 -6.38 4.85
N ALA A 315 -20.92 -5.59 4.77
CA ALA A 315 -20.75 -4.59 3.71
C ALA A 315 -20.62 -5.24 2.31
N MET A 316 -19.93 -6.38 2.21
CA MET A 316 -19.81 -7.13 0.96
C MET A 316 -21.14 -7.74 0.56
N ASP A 317 -21.92 -8.25 1.50
CA ASP A 317 -23.26 -8.77 1.26
C ASP A 317 -24.21 -7.66 0.81
N ILE A 318 -24.20 -6.49 1.47
CA ILE A 318 -24.98 -5.31 1.03
C ILE A 318 -24.58 -4.90 -0.39
N LYS A 319 -23.28 -4.87 -0.70
CA LYS A 319 -22.78 -4.54 -2.05
C LYS A 319 -23.26 -5.56 -3.10
N ARG A 320 -23.28 -6.84 -2.77
CA ARG A 320 -23.81 -7.90 -3.65
C ARG A 320 -25.31 -7.77 -3.82
N LEU A 321 -26.05 -7.54 -2.75
CA LEU A 321 -27.50 -7.32 -2.79
C LEU A 321 -27.87 -6.11 -3.63
N MET A 322 -27.17 -4.98 -3.48
CA MET A 322 -27.37 -3.78 -4.31
C MET A 322 -27.13 -4.07 -5.79
N ARG A 323 -26.14 -4.92 -6.11
CA ARG A 323 -25.90 -5.38 -7.47
C ARG A 323 -27.05 -6.25 -7.99
N CYS A 324 -27.52 -7.22 -7.22
CA CYS A 324 -28.65 -8.07 -7.62
C CYS A 324 -29.94 -7.25 -7.77
N ALA A 325 -30.19 -6.30 -6.86
CA ALA A 325 -31.31 -5.37 -6.96
C ALA A 325 -31.23 -4.53 -8.23
N ARG A 326 -30.04 -4.02 -8.57
CA ARG A 326 -29.80 -3.28 -9.80
C ARG A 326 -30.00 -4.15 -11.05
N LYS A 327 -29.52 -5.40 -11.05
CA LYS A 327 -29.80 -6.37 -12.12
C LYS A 327 -31.31 -6.58 -12.31
N LYS A 328 -32.05 -6.84 -11.23
CA LYS A 328 -33.50 -7.03 -11.25
C LYS A 328 -34.22 -5.78 -11.76
N PHE A 329 -33.78 -4.61 -11.31
CA PHE A 329 -34.33 -3.33 -11.75
C PHE A 329 -34.15 -3.10 -13.26
N ILE A 330 -32.95 -3.34 -13.80
CA ILE A 330 -32.65 -3.19 -15.22
C ILE A 330 -33.33 -4.27 -16.06
N TRP A 331 -33.38 -5.51 -15.57
CA TRP A 331 -34.05 -6.62 -16.25
C TRP A 331 -35.55 -6.35 -16.42
N ASN A 332 -36.19 -5.78 -15.40
CA ASN A 332 -37.63 -5.47 -15.40
C ASN A 332 -37.96 -4.05 -15.91
N LEU A 333 -37.00 -3.37 -16.52
CA LEU A 333 -37.16 -1.99 -16.96
C LEU A 333 -37.95 -1.97 -18.26
N SER A 334 -39.13 -1.36 -18.25
CA SER A 334 -39.93 -1.24 -19.47
C SER A 334 -39.49 -0.07 -20.33
N SER A 335 -39.60 -0.22 -21.65
CA SER A 335 -39.35 0.78 -22.68
C SER A 335 -39.98 2.15 -22.36
N GLN A 336 -41.20 2.16 -21.81
CA GLN A 336 -41.91 3.37 -21.38
C GLN A 336 -41.31 4.05 -20.13
N LYS A 337 -40.65 3.31 -19.24
CA LYS A 337 -40.04 3.83 -18.00
C LYS A 337 -38.56 4.20 -18.16
N SER A 338 -37.93 3.82 -19.27
CA SER A 338 -36.51 4.02 -19.54
C SER A 338 -36.06 5.50 -19.56
N ASN A 339 -36.95 6.43 -19.94
CA ASN A 339 -36.66 7.86 -20.02
C ASN A 339 -36.69 8.60 -18.66
N VAL A 340 -37.20 7.97 -17.60
CA VAL A 340 -37.36 8.58 -16.27
C VAL A 340 -36.22 8.19 -15.32
N VAL A 341 -35.39 7.21 -15.71
CA VAL A 341 -34.39 6.59 -14.83
C VAL A 341 -33.03 7.28 -14.96
N SER A 342 -32.49 7.75 -13.83
CA SER A 342 -31.19 8.43 -13.70
C SER A 342 -29.95 7.54 -13.92
N GLU A 343 -30.12 6.31 -14.42
CA GLU A 343 -29.01 5.38 -14.64
C GLU A 343 -28.26 5.72 -15.95
N PRO A 344 -26.91 5.70 -15.94
CA PRO A 344 -26.13 5.99 -17.14
C PRO A 344 -26.35 4.90 -18.19
N LYS A 345 -26.93 5.30 -19.33
CA LYS A 345 -27.21 4.45 -20.49
C LYS A 345 -26.01 4.45 -21.44
N TYR A 346 -25.67 3.28 -21.97
CA TYR A 346 -24.63 3.09 -23.00
C TYR A 346 -25.31 2.50 -24.23
N GLY A 347 -25.70 3.35 -25.18
CA GLY A 347 -26.55 2.95 -26.32
C GLY A 347 -27.95 2.56 -25.85
N GLU A 348 -28.33 1.30 -26.06
CA GLU A 348 -29.61 0.73 -25.59
C GLU A 348 -29.50 -0.02 -24.25
N GLY A 349 -28.28 -0.24 -23.75
CA GLY A 349 -28.02 -1.04 -22.55
C GLY A 349 -27.55 -0.22 -21.35
N TYR A 350 -27.37 -0.91 -20.23
CA TYR A 350 -26.96 -0.33 -18.94
C TYR A 350 -25.71 -1.02 -18.39
N GLY A 351 -24.76 -0.24 -17.87
CA GLY A 351 -23.51 -0.78 -17.31
C GLY A 351 -23.71 -1.40 -15.93
N VAL A 352 -23.62 -2.73 -15.84
CA VAL A 352 -23.82 -3.49 -14.60
C VAL A 352 -22.64 -4.42 -14.34
N ILE A 353 -21.71 -3.97 -13.51
CA ILE A 353 -20.53 -4.76 -13.13
C ILE A 353 -20.96 -6.05 -12.40
N GLY A 354 -20.52 -7.21 -12.89
CA GLY A 354 -20.88 -8.54 -12.44
C GLY A 354 -22.15 -9.11 -13.08
N SER A 355 -22.65 -8.51 -14.15
CA SER A 355 -23.72 -9.05 -15.00
C SER A 355 -23.25 -10.11 -15.98
N ARG A 356 -21.93 -10.22 -16.21
CA ARG A 356 -21.35 -11.04 -17.29
C ARG A 356 -21.84 -10.63 -18.69
N GLY A 357 -22.27 -9.38 -18.84
CA GLY A 357 -22.70 -8.81 -20.12
C GLY A 357 -21.56 -8.70 -21.13
N HIS A 358 -21.90 -8.33 -22.36
CA HIS A 358 -20.92 -8.14 -23.43
C HIS A 358 -20.16 -6.81 -23.22
N SER A 359 -18.86 -6.78 -23.55
CA SER A 359 -17.91 -5.65 -23.37
C SER A 359 -17.16 -5.58 -22.02
N TYR A 360 -16.07 -4.78 -22.01
CA TYR A 360 -15.19 -4.53 -20.85
C TYR A 360 -15.95 -3.90 -19.66
N ASP A 361 -17.02 -3.14 -19.94
CA ASP A 361 -17.85 -2.49 -18.94
C ASP A 361 -19.09 -3.32 -18.51
N GLU A 362 -19.22 -4.55 -19.01
CA GLU A 362 -20.34 -5.49 -18.76
C GLU A 362 -21.73 -4.85 -18.94
N ILE A 363 -22.18 -4.75 -20.19
CA ILE A 363 -23.46 -4.11 -20.56
C ILE A 363 -24.60 -5.13 -20.49
N MET A 364 -25.67 -4.77 -19.78
CA MET A 364 -26.89 -5.56 -19.64
C MET A 364 -28.08 -4.81 -20.26
N TYR A 365 -28.92 -5.53 -21.01
CA TYR A 365 -30.15 -4.99 -21.60
C TYR A 365 -31.40 -5.42 -20.80
N PRO A 366 -32.52 -4.68 -20.91
CA PRO A 366 -33.77 -5.09 -20.31
C PRO A 366 -34.32 -6.39 -20.91
N ARG A 367 -35.19 -7.09 -20.18
CA ARG A 367 -35.86 -8.31 -20.66
C ARG A 367 -36.63 -8.07 -21.96
N GLU A 368 -37.31 -6.93 -22.08
CA GLU A 368 -38.09 -6.57 -23.26
C GLU A 368 -37.25 -6.60 -24.54
N TYR A 369 -36.00 -6.13 -24.47
CA TYR A 369 -35.08 -6.14 -25.60
C TYR A 369 -34.77 -7.56 -26.06
N TYR A 370 -34.44 -8.46 -25.13
CA TYR A 370 -34.18 -9.87 -25.46
C TYR A 370 -35.44 -10.61 -25.90
N GLN A 371 -36.61 -10.22 -25.37
CA GLN A 371 -37.88 -10.80 -25.76
C GLN A 371 -38.26 -10.42 -27.19
N GLN A 372 -37.99 -9.19 -27.61
CA GLN A 372 -38.18 -8.77 -29.02
C GLN A 372 -37.29 -9.58 -29.95
N LEU A 373 -35.99 -9.70 -29.64
CA LEU A 373 -35.06 -10.53 -30.41
C LEU A 373 -35.51 -12.00 -30.49
N ALA A 374 -35.97 -12.56 -29.37
CA ALA A 374 -36.47 -13.93 -29.32
C ALA A 374 -37.73 -14.13 -30.17
N VAL A 375 -38.63 -13.14 -30.20
CA VAL A 375 -39.84 -13.16 -31.01
C VAL A 375 -39.50 -13.06 -32.50
N ASP A 376 -38.61 -12.14 -32.87
CA ASP A 376 -38.17 -11.95 -34.26
C ASP A 376 -37.48 -13.22 -34.81
N GLU A 377 -36.61 -13.84 -34.02
CA GLU A 377 -35.91 -15.07 -34.40
C GLU A 377 -36.87 -16.26 -34.50
N ALA A 378 -37.83 -16.39 -33.58
CA ALA A 378 -38.86 -17.43 -33.64
C ALA A 378 -39.75 -17.31 -34.88
N ILE A 379 -40.12 -16.07 -35.25
CA ILE A 379 -40.87 -15.80 -36.49
C ILE A 379 -40.02 -16.16 -37.71
N TRP A 380 -38.73 -15.82 -37.71
CA TRP A 380 -37.81 -16.16 -38.80
C TRP A 380 -37.65 -17.68 -38.96
N GLU A 381 -37.39 -18.41 -37.87
CA GLU A 381 -37.28 -19.88 -37.89
C GLU A 381 -38.57 -20.53 -38.42
N HIS A 382 -39.74 -20.02 -38.02
CA HIS A 382 -41.02 -20.49 -38.52
C HIS A 382 -41.16 -20.26 -40.03
N VAL A 383 -40.79 -19.09 -40.53
CA VAL A 383 -40.81 -18.79 -41.98
C VAL A 383 -39.86 -19.70 -42.76
N VAL A 384 -38.64 -19.90 -42.26
CA VAL A 384 -37.64 -20.79 -42.89
C VAL A 384 -38.13 -22.24 -42.89
N PHE A 385 -38.72 -22.71 -41.79
CA PHE A 385 -39.29 -24.04 -41.68
C PHE A 385 -40.43 -24.26 -42.68
N CYS A 386 -41.34 -23.29 -42.82
CA CYS A 386 -42.42 -23.33 -43.82
C CYS A 386 -41.90 -23.34 -45.27
N GLN A 387 -40.80 -22.64 -45.55
CA GLN A 387 -40.19 -22.62 -46.88
C GLN A 387 -39.44 -23.92 -47.23
N THR A 388 -38.87 -24.61 -46.25
CA THR A 388 -38.09 -25.83 -46.48
C THR A 388 -38.93 -27.10 -46.56
N THR A 389 -40.11 -27.13 -45.91
CA THR A 389 -40.95 -28.33 -45.85
C THR A 389 -41.97 -28.46 -46.99
N ASN A 390 -42.21 -27.41 -47.80
CA ASN A 390 -43.16 -27.40 -48.93
C ASN A 390 -44.60 -27.88 -48.63
N GLU A 391 -44.95 -28.11 -47.36
CA GLU A 391 -46.30 -28.45 -46.92
C GLU A 391 -47.10 -27.16 -46.80
N LYS A 392 -48.23 -27.05 -47.51
CA LYS A 392 -49.18 -25.94 -47.29
C LYS A 392 -49.79 -26.12 -45.91
N PRO A 393 -49.43 -25.30 -44.91
CA PRO A 393 -49.91 -25.55 -43.57
C PRO A 393 -51.39 -25.12 -43.47
N THR A 394 -52.23 -25.98 -42.92
CA THR A 394 -53.53 -25.56 -42.38
C THR A 394 -53.30 -24.51 -41.29
N VAL A 395 -54.16 -23.48 -41.23
CA VAL A 395 -53.99 -22.30 -40.34
C VAL A 395 -53.70 -22.71 -38.87
N SER A 396 -54.36 -23.76 -38.40
CA SER A 396 -54.20 -24.33 -37.05
C SER A 396 -52.85 -25.01 -36.81
N ASN A 397 -52.25 -25.66 -37.80
CA ASN A 397 -50.93 -26.30 -37.66
C ASN A 397 -49.80 -25.28 -37.71
N SER A 398 -49.97 -24.19 -38.48
CA SER A 398 -49.01 -23.08 -38.55
C SER A 398 -48.92 -22.32 -37.22
N GLN A 399 -50.06 -22.00 -36.60
CA GLN A 399 -50.10 -21.31 -35.31
C GLN A 399 -49.47 -22.15 -34.18
N ASN A 400 -49.82 -23.43 -34.11
CA ASN A 400 -49.24 -24.34 -33.11
C ASN A 400 -47.71 -24.54 -33.28
N ALA A 401 -47.18 -24.43 -34.50
CA ALA A 401 -45.74 -24.52 -34.75
C ALA A 401 -45.02 -23.21 -34.35
N LEU A 402 -45.61 -22.05 -34.66
CA LEU A 402 -45.11 -20.75 -34.24
C LEU A 402 -45.10 -20.62 -32.71
N ASP A 403 -46.16 -21.06 -32.03
CA ASP A 403 -46.26 -21.00 -30.57
C ASP A 403 -45.17 -21.87 -29.90
N ARG A 404 -44.86 -23.04 -30.45
CA ARG A 404 -43.74 -23.88 -29.97
C ARG A 404 -42.38 -23.24 -30.19
N ALA A 405 -42.18 -22.58 -31.33
CA ALA A 405 -40.93 -21.85 -31.60
C ALA A 405 -40.79 -20.67 -30.63
N LEU A 406 -41.85 -19.89 -30.43
CA LEU A 406 -41.88 -18.79 -29.47
C LEU A 406 -41.60 -19.28 -28.04
N ASP A 407 -42.24 -20.35 -27.59
CA ASP A 407 -42.01 -20.92 -26.27
C ASP A 407 -40.56 -21.41 -26.09
N SER A 408 -39.98 -22.01 -27.12
CA SER A 408 -38.57 -22.44 -27.13
C SER A 408 -37.62 -21.26 -26.94
N TRP A 409 -37.84 -20.15 -27.66
CA TRP A 409 -37.01 -18.95 -27.59
C TRP A 409 -37.23 -18.11 -26.34
N ILE A 410 -38.46 -18.10 -25.78
CA ILE A 410 -38.81 -17.32 -24.58
C ILE A 410 -38.45 -18.08 -23.29
N SER A 411 -38.47 -19.41 -23.28
CA SER A 411 -38.19 -20.24 -22.09
C SER A 411 -36.86 -19.89 -21.39
N PRO A 412 -35.73 -19.69 -22.09
CA PRO A 412 -34.47 -19.23 -21.49
C PRO A 412 -34.59 -17.89 -20.74
N LEU A 413 -35.43 -16.96 -21.21
CA LEU A 413 -35.66 -15.66 -20.56
C LEU A 413 -36.44 -15.81 -19.25
N ASN A 414 -37.38 -16.76 -19.20
CA ASN A 414 -38.09 -17.12 -17.97
C ASN A 414 -37.14 -17.73 -16.94
N VAL A 415 -36.26 -18.64 -17.36
CA VAL A 415 -35.22 -19.23 -16.50
C VAL A 415 -34.27 -18.16 -15.96
N ALA A 416 -33.82 -17.24 -16.81
CA ALA A 416 -32.96 -16.13 -16.41
C ALA A 416 -33.65 -15.20 -15.38
N SER A 417 -34.95 -14.94 -15.56
CA SER A 417 -35.75 -14.14 -14.62
C SER A 417 -35.83 -14.81 -13.24
N ALA A 418 -36.13 -16.11 -13.21
CA ALA A 418 -36.18 -16.89 -11.98
C ALA A 418 -34.81 -16.94 -11.27
N ALA A 419 -33.71 -17.02 -12.02
CA ALA A 419 -32.36 -17.00 -11.46
C ALA A 419 -32.02 -15.66 -10.79
N VAL A 420 -32.42 -14.53 -11.39
CA VAL A 420 -32.21 -13.19 -10.82
C VAL A 420 -33.00 -13.02 -9.51
N ASP A 421 -34.24 -13.54 -9.46
CA ASP A 421 -35.07 -13.51 -8.25
C ASP A 421 -34.51 -14.42 -7.15
N GLN A 422 -34.07 -15.62 -7.50
CA GLN A 422 -33.44 -16.56 -6.58
C GLN A 422 -32.19 -15.97 -5.93
N GLU A 423 -31.35 -15.25 -6.70
CA GLU A 423 -30.17 -14.56 -6.15
C GLU A 423 -30.55 -13.54 -5.07
N MET A 424 -31.65 -12.80 -5.23
CA MET A 424 -32.13 -11.86 -4.22
C MET A 424 -32.71 -12.57 -2.99
N ASP A 425 -33.51 -13.61 -3.20
CA ASP A 425 -34.17 -14.36 -2.13
C ASP A 425 -33.17 -15.05 -1.19
N LEU A 426 -32.02 -15.50 -1.72
CA LEU A 426 -30.93 -16.02 -0.90
C LEU A 426 -30.46 -15.04 0.17
N PHE A 427 -30.36 -13.75 -0.15
CA PHE A 427 -29.97 -12.72 0.82
C PHE A 427 -31.10 -12.43 1.83
N PHE A 428 -32.34 -12.35 1.38
CA PHE A 428 -33.49 -12.15 2.27
C PHE A 428 -33.62 -13.29 3.30
N ASN A 429 -33.51 -14.53 2.83
CA ASN A 429 -33.57 -15.72 3.69
C ASN A 429 -32.40 -15.78 4.67
N LYS A 430 -31.19 -15.46 4.20
CA LYS A 430 -29.99 -15.39 5.03
C LYS A 430 -30.18 -14.45 6.22
N TYR A 431 -30.60 -13.20 6.00
CA TYR A 431 -30.72 -12.23 7.10
C TYR A 431 -31.95 -12.42 7.99
N LYS A 432 -33.03 -13.03 7.46
CA LYS A 432 -34.17 -13.49 8.27
C LYS A 432 -33.74 -14.57 9.27
N ALA A 433 -32.93 -15.54 8.83
CA ALA A 433 -32.40 -16.60 9.68
C ALA A 433 -31.36 -16.11 10.70
N ILE A 434 -30.43 -15.24 10.26
CA ILE A 434 -29.35 -14.68 11.09
C ILE A 434 -29.89 -13.95 12.33
N THR A 435 -31.08 -13.33 12.26
CA THR A 435 -31.64 -12.58 13.39
C THR A 435 -31.86 -13.46 14.64
N LYS A 436 -32.22 -14.73 14.48
CA LYS A 436 -32.33 -15.68 15.60
C LYS A 436 -30.95 -16.09 16.14
N GLN A 437 -30.01 -16.38 15.24
CA GLN A 437 -28.63 -16.74 15.60
C GLN A 437 -27.91 -15.63 16.37
N LEU A 438 -28.09 -14.37 15.94
CA LEU A 438 -27.50 -13.19 16.60
C LEU A 438 -27.97 -13.02 18.05
N ARG A 439 -29.16 -13.50 18.42
CA ARG A 439 -29.63 -13.45 19.82
C ARG A 439 -28.83 -14.40 20.71
N VAL A 440 -28.63 -15.64 20.25
CA VAL A 440 -27.81 -16.64 20.94
C VAL A 440 -26.36 -16.16 21.05
N GLU A 441 -25.79 -15.67 19.94
CA GLU A 441 -24.44 -15.11 19.95
C GLU A 441 -24.31 -13.90 20.88
N ARG A 442 -25.34 -13.04 20.94
CA ARG A 442 -25.36 -11.90 21.87
C ARG A 442 -25.21 -12.35 23.32
N GLU A 443 -25.95 -13.37 23.75
CA GLU A 443 -25.89 -13.88 25.12
C GLU A 443 -24.51 -14.46 25.43
N ILE A 444 -23.96 -15.26 24.52
CA ILE A 444 -22.61 -15.84 24.67
C ILE A 444 -21.56 -14.73 24.82
N VAL A 445 -21.60 -13.72 23.96
CA VAL A 445 -20.62 -12.62 24.01
C VAL A 445 -20.87 -11.75 25.25
N GLN A 446 -22.13 -11.56 25.68
CA GLN A 446 -22.45 -10.83 26.92
C GLN A 446 -21.88 -11.51 28.15
N ASN A 447 -22.03 -12.83 28.24
CA ASN A 447 -21.45 -13.62 29.33
C ASN A 447 -19.92 -13.51 29.35
N LYS A 448 -19.27 -13.56 28.18
CA LYS A 448 -17.82 -13.34 28.07
C LYS A 448 -17.41 -11.94 28.53
N THR A 449 -18.15 -10.89 28.15
CA THR A 449 -17.85 -9.52 28.59
C THR A 449 -18.08 -9.32 30.09
N ASN A 450 -19.09 -9.96 30.67
CA ASN A 450 -19.35 -9.92 32.10
C ASN A 450 -18.24 -10.61 32.89
N ALA A 451 -17.80 -11.79 32.43
CA ALA A 451 -16.67 -12.50 33.04
C ALA A 451 -15.38 -11.68 32.97
N TYR A 452 -15.06 -11.09 31.81
CA TYR A 452 -13.91 -10.21 31.67
C TYR A 452 -13.98 -8.99 32.61
N HIS A 453 -15.16 -8.37 32.73
CA HIS A 453 -15.36 -7.25 33.64
C HIS A 453 -15.10 -7.64 35.10
N LYS A 454 -15.57 -8.82 35.55
CA LYS A 454 -15.28 -9.32 36.91
C LYS A 454 -13.78 -9.43 37.18
N VAL A 455 -13.00 -9.92 36.20
CA VAL A 455 -11.53 -9.98 36.30
C VAL A 455 -10.92 -8.58 36.39
N VAL A 456 -11.40 -7.64 35.58
CA VAL A 456 -10.95 -6.23 35.63
C VAL A 456 -11.21 -5.61 37.00
N VAL A 457 -12.39 -5.82 37.59
CA VAL A 457 -12.72 -5.33 38.94
C VAL A 457 -11.80 -5.95 39.97
N ALA A 458 -11.57 -7.27 39.92
CA ALA A 458 -10.67 -7.95 40.86
C ALA A 458 -9.23 -7.41 40.76
N ASN A 459 -8.72 -7.17 39.55
CA ASN A 459 -7.40 -6.58 39.34
C ASN A 459 -7.33 -5.12 39.80
N TYR A 460 -8.41 -4.35 39.61
CA TYR A 460 -8.49 -2.97 40.07
C TYR A 460 -8.49 -2.89 41.61
N LEU A 461 -9.21 -3.76 42.30
CA LEU A 461 -9.17 -3.86 43.77
C LEU A 461 -7.78 -4.25 44.28
N LYS A 462 -7.09 -5.19 43.60
CA LYS A 462 -5.68 -5.52 43.92
C LYS A 462 -4.76 -4.33 43.71
N LEU A 463 -4.98 -3.54 42.66
CA LEU A 463 -4.21 -2.33 42.40
C LEU A 463 -4.42 -1.29 43.51
N ILE A 464 -5.67 -1.00 43.90
CA ILE A 464 -5.97 -0.05 44.98
C ILE A 464 -5.25 -0.44 46.26
N LYS A 465 -5.38 -1.70 46.70
CA LYS A 465 -4.68 -2.21 47.89
C LYS A 465 -3.17 -2.01 47.80
N ALA A 466 -2.56 -2.31 46.66
CA ALA A 466 -1.13 -2.13 46.46
C ALA A 466 -0.71 -0.64 46.46
N LEU A 467 -1.56 0.26 45.97
CA LEU A 467 -1.30 1.71 45.98
C LEU A 467 -1.45 2.30 47.41
N GLU A 468 -2.41 1.80 48.19
CA GLU A 468 -2.63 2.17 49.59
C GLU A 468 -1.48 1.67 50.48
N GLU A 469 -1.13 0.38 50.41
CA GLU A 469 -0.06 -0.24 51.19
C GLU A 469 1.31 0.43 50.98
N LYS A 470 1.56 0.93 49.76
CA LYS A 470 2.85 1.55 49.37
C LYS A 470 2.78 3.07 49.32
N HIS A 471 1.68 3.68 49.75
CA HIS A 471 1.45 5.12 49.73
C HIS A 471 1.98 5.79 48.45
N VAL A 472 1.46 5.39 47.29
CA VAL A 472 1.96 5.86 46.00
C VAL A 472 1.47 7.29 45.72
N PHE A 473 2.40 8.24 45.70
CA PHE A 473 2.19 9.65 45.30
C PHE A 473 3.15 10.05 44.16
N ILE A 474 3.10 11.32 43.73
CA ILE A 474 3.79 11.85 42.53
C ILE A 474 5.28 11.45 42.44
N HIS A 475 6.00 11.47 43.57
CA HIS A 475 7.43 11.16 43.66
C HIS A 475 7.72 9.90 44.49
N SER A 476 6.76 8.97 44.58
CA SER A 476 6.99 7.71 45.30
C SER A 476 8.12 6.88 44.70
N ASP A 477 8.50 7.15 43.44
CA ASP A 477 9.63 6.51 42.75
C ASP A 477 11.00 6.82 43.39
N LEU A 478 11.09 7.89 44.18
CA LEU A 478 12.29 8.25 44.94
C LEU A 478 12.43 7.47 46.26
N TYR A 479 11.32 6.99 46.83
CA TYR A 479 11.27 6.43 48.19
C TYR A 479 10.94 4.94 48.22
N ASN A 480 10.16 4.42 47.27
CA ASN A 480 9.73 3.03 47.25
C ASN A 480 10.77 2.12 46.57
N ASN A 481 11.77 1.69 47.33
CA ASN A 481 12.88 0.84 46.88
C ASN A 481 12.56 -0.67 46.82
N ASP A 482 11.29 -1.06 47.04
CA ASP A 482 10.91 -2.46 47.28
C ASP A 482 11.15 -3.44 46.12
N GLN A 483 11.55 -2.96 44.92
CA GLN A 483 12.04 -3.79 43.82
C GLN A 483 12.60 -2.92 42.71
N THR A 484 13.77 -3.28 42.17
CA THR A 484 14.33 -2.65 40.97
C THR A 484 13.28 -2.67 39.85
N PRO A 485 12.95 -1.52 39.24
CA PRO A 485 12.01 -1.49 38.13
C PRO A 485 12.56 -2.40 37.03
N GLN A 486 11.69 -3.20 36.39
CA GLN A 486 12.10 -3.95 35.20
C GLN A 486 12.61 -2.95 34.15
N THR A 487 13.93 -2.87 33.99
CA THR A 487 14.66 -1.99 33.04
C THR A 487 14.40 -2.33 31.58
N ARG A 488 13.52 -3.30 31.30
CA ARG A 488 13.27 -3.86 29.98
C ARG A 488 11.84 -3.55 29.55
N TYR A 489 11.73 -2.60 28.63
CA TYR A 489 10.48 -2.16 28.05
C TYR A 489 9.99 -3.13 26.96
N ASP A 490 8.70 -3.45 27.04
CA ASP A 490 7.98 -4.16 25.99
C ASP A 490 7.44 -3.13 25.00
N ALA A 491 8.13 -2.94 23.88
CA ALA A 491 7.54 -2.23 22.75
C ALA A 491 6.74 -3.24 21.93
N GLU A 492 5.40 -3.19 22.04
CA GLU A 492 4.48 -3.96 21.19
C GLU A 492 4.82 -3.70 19.71
N LEU A 493 5.48 -4.66 19.07
CA LEU A 493 5.58 -4.71 17.62
C LEU A 493 4.23 -5.16 17.09
N ILE A 494 3.33 -4.22 16.83
CA ILE A 494 2.10 -4.51 16.10
C ILE A 494 2.50 -4.87 14.66
N VAL A 495 2.44 -6.17 14.37
CA VAL A 495 2.57 -6.70 13.01
C VAL A 495 1.23 -7.37 12.67
N GLN A 496 0.52 -6.78 11.71
CA GLN A 496 -0.63 -7.38 11.01
C GLN A 496 -1.69 -8.06 11.90
N ASP A 497 -2.47 -7.28 12.66
CA ASP A 497 -3.76 -7.68 13.28
C ASP A 497 -3.78 -9.00 14.11
N LYS A 498 -2.63 -9.59 14.41
CA LYS A 498 -2.46 -10.70 15.35
C LYS A 498 -1.56 -10.23 16.47
N ILE A 499 -2.07 -10.33 17.69
CA ILE A 499 -1.35 -10.03 18.92
C ILE A 499 -0.28 -11.12 19.08
N LEU A 500 0.92 -10.90 18.53
CA LEU A 500 2.08 -11.75 18.79
C LEU A 500 2.56 -11.54 20.23
N PRO A 501 3.13 -12.59 20.87
CA PRO A 501 3.71 -12.46 22.20
C PRO A 501 4.80 -11.39 22.20
N LYS A 502 4.72 -10.50 23.19
CA LYS A 502 5.51 -9.28 23.40
C LYS A 502 6.99 -9.48 23.04
N LEU A 503 7.43 -8.92 21.91
CA LEU A 503 8.86 -8.85 21.57
C LEU A 503 9.51 -7.67 22.31
N ARG A 504 10.26 -8.03 23.36
CA ARG A 504 10.91 -7.16 24.33
C ARG A 504 12.02 -6.35 23.66
N VAL A 505 11.93 -5.02 23.66
CA VAL A 505 13.02 -4.14 23.21
C VAL A 505 13.22 -3.10 24.31
N GLY A 506 14.16 -3.37 25.21
CA GLY A 506 14.41 -2.53 26.39
C GLY A 506 15.10 -1.22 26.01
N VAL A 507 14.37 -0.10 26.04
CA VAL A 507 14.85 1.18 25.49
C VAL A 507 15.08 2.26 26.57
N ALA A 508 14.98 1.97 27.86
CA ALA A 508 15.42 2.94 28.87
C ALA A 508 16.27 2.29 29.96
N GLU A 509 17.50 2.79 30.08
CA GLU A 509 18.19 2.83 31.36
C GLU A 509 17.42 3.82 32.24
N ARG A 510 16.56 3.32 33.12
CA ARG A 510 16.08 4.13 34.24
C ARG A 510 17.21 4.20 35.24
N GLU A 511 17.72 5.39 35.49
CA GLU A 511 18.70 5.67 36.56
C GLU A 511 18.06 5.67 37.96
N LYS A 512 16.85 5.09 38.14
CA LYS A 512 16.04 5.30 39.36
C LYS A 512 15.74 3.98 40.10
N PRO A 513 15.76 4.00 41.45
CA PRO A 513 15.67 2.79 42.26
C PRO A 513 14.23 2.27 42.48
N GLY A 514 13.19 3.12 42.40
CA GLY A 514 11.82 2.76 42.78
C GLY A 514 10.80 2.55 41.64
N LYS A 515 9.62 2.02 42.02
CA LYS A 515 8.48 1.79 41.12
C LYS A 515 7.60 3.05 40.98
N SER A 516 7.27 3.43 39.76
CA SER A 516 6.29 4.49 39.46
C SER A 516 4.86 3.96 39.42
N LEU A 517 3.84 4.83 39.46
CA LEU A 517 2.44 4.45 39.25
C LEU A 517 2.23 3.62 37.97
N GLY A 518 2.99 3.92 36.91
CA GLY A 518 2.97 3.15 35.67
C GLY A 518 3.43 1.71 35.84
N ASP A 519 4.38 1.44 36.75
CA ASP A 519 4.84 0.09 37.08
C ASP A 519 3.76 -0.71 37.83
N TYR A 520 3.07 -0.08 38.79
CA TYR A 520 1.96 -0.72 39.51
C TYR A 520 0.79 -1.04 38.58
N LEU A 521 0.44 -0.13 37.66
CA LEU A 521 -0.56 -0.39 36.63
C LEU A 521 -0.20 -1.60 35.76
N VAL A 522 1.04 -1.69 35.31
CA VAL A 522 1.51 -2.82 34.48
C VAL A 522 1.54 -4.13 35.27
N ALA A 523 1.96 -4.10 36.54
CA ALA A 523 1.97 -5.27 37.41
C ALA A 523 0.55 -5.82 37.65
N ALA A 524 -0.46 -4.95 37.76
CA ALA A 524 -1.87 -5.32 37.88
C ALA A 524 -2.50 -5.77 36.53
N GLY A 525 -1.74 -5.73 35.42
CA GLY A 525 -2.20 -6.16 34.10
C GLY A 525 -2.88 -5.05 33.27
N PHE A 526 -2.80 -3.79 33.70
CA PHE A 526 -3.31 -2.64 32.97
C PHE A 526 -2.24 -1.99 32.07
N LYS A 527 -2.69 -1.13 31.16
CA LYS A 527 -1.78 -0.29 30.37
C LYS A 527 -1.26 0.85 31.26
N GLY A 528 0.05 1.04 31.27
CA GLY A 528 0.71 2.18 31.91
C GLY A 528 1.60 2.89 30.90
N PHE A 529 1.65 4.22 30.97
CA PHE A 529 2.62 5.04 30.28
C PHE A 529 3.93 5.09 31.07
N LYS A 530 5.04 5.04 30.35
CA LYS A 530 6.37 5.30 30.90
C LYS A 530 7.13 6.25 29.98
N MET A 531 8.03 7.05 30.55
CA MET A 531 8.88 7.92 29.75
C MET A 531 9.65 7.15 28.67
N GLY A 532 9.69 7.69 27.45
CA GLY A 532 10.24 7.06 26.25
C GLY A 532 9.19 6.49 25.29
N GLN A 533 7.97 6.21 25.76
CA GLN A 533 6.89 5.73 24.92
C GLN A 533 6.24 6.85 24.08
N THR A 534 5.70 6.49 22.91
CA THR A 534 4.93 7.43 22.09
C THR A 534 3.57 7.70 22.72
N PHE A 535 3.36 8.89 23.26
CA PHE A 535 2.04 9.35 23.69
C PHE A 535 1.33 10.11 22.56
N LYS A 536 0.24 9.54 22.03
CA LYS A 536 -0.49 10.11 20.87
C LYS A 536 -1.71 10.97 21.25
N LYS A 537 -2.21 10.87 22.48
CA LYS A 537 -3.36 11.67 22.95
C LYS A 537 -2.93 13.12 23.24
N ARG A 538 -3.90 14.04 23.34
CA ARG A 538 -3.64 15.41 23.80
C ARG A 538 -3.11 15.37 25.24
N LEU A 539 -2.04 16.13 25.52
CA LEU A 539 -1.43 16.23 26.84
C LEU A 539 -2.25 17.21 27.69
N ASP A 540 -3.27 16.71 28.38
CA ASP A 540 -4.11 17.52 29.25
C ASP A 540 -3.66 17.37 30.71
N ILE A 541 -2.44 17.82 31.03
CA ILE A 541 -1.80 17.59 32.34
C ILE A 541 -2.29 18.56 33.44
N THR A 542 -3.00 19.64 33.09
CA THR A 542 -3.23 20.79 34.00
C THR A 542 -4.68 21.10 34.35
N LYS A 543 -5.65 20.30 33.91
CA LYS A 543 -7.01 20.38 34.49
C LYS A 543 -7.05 19.48 35.71
N HIS A 544 -6.97 20.11 36.89
CA HIS A 544 -7.52 19.58 38.13
C HIS A 544 -9.04 19.45 38.00
#